data_AF-A0A3E0MPR4-F1
#
_entry.id   AF-A0A3E0MPR4-F1
#
_cell.length_a   1.000
_cell.length_b   1.000
_cell.length_c   1.000
_cell.angle_alpha   90.00
_cell.angle_beta   90.00
_cell.angle_gamma   90.00
#
_symmetry.space_group_name_H-M   'P 1'
#
loop_
_entity.id
_entity.type
_entity.pdbx_description
1 polymer ?
#
loop_
_entity_poly.entity_id
_entity_poly.type
_entity_poly.pdbx_seq_one_letter_code
_entity_poly.pdbx_strand_id
1 'polypeptide(L)' 'RKFQPVVRDLKIDFKAPAMTDITATAYFSAEQALEMNAKLEETGRYDFQQKAVLTDTNGTVVAETLGSYALRNFMG' A
#
# COMPACT_ATOMS: atom_id res chain seq x y z
N ARG A 1 -11.82 -14.56 -7.59
CA ARG A 1 -10.69 -13.62 -7.32
C ARG A 1 -9.44 -14.47 -7.24
N LYS A 2 -8.49 -14.34 -8.17
CA LYS A 2 -7.33 -15.23 -8.32
C LYS A 2 -6.21 -14.97 -7.30
N PHE A 3 -6.03 -13.71 -6.89
CA PHE A 3 -5.00 -13.30 -5.92
C PHE A 3 -5.63 -12.56 -4.74
N GLN A 4 -5.15 -12.81 -3.53
CA GLN A 4 -5.58 -12.20 -2.28
C GLN A 4 -4.41 -11.44 -1.63
N PRO A 5 -4.60 -10.17 -1.23
CA PRO A 5 -3.60 -9.43 -0.48
C PRO A 5 -3.63 -9.79 1.00
N VAL A 6 -2.44 -9.91 1.59
CA VAL A 6 -2.20 -10.07 3.01
C VAL A 6 -1.29 -8.93 3.47
N VAL A 7 -1.72 -8.20 4.49
CA VAL A 7 -0.87 -7.22 5.19
C VAL A 7 0.10 -8.00 6.08
N ARG A 8 1.40 -7.79 5.90
CA ARG A 8 2.45 -8.44 6.71
C ARG A 8 2.88 -7.56 7.88
N ASP A 9 3.08 -6.29 7.60
CA ASP A 9 3.42 -5.27 8.59
C ASP A 9 2.93 -3.90 8.12
N LEU A 10 2.74 -2.99 9.08
CA LEU A 10 2.38 -1.60 8.84
C LEU A 10 3.14 -0.73 9.82
N LYS A 11 4.00 0.13 9.30
CA LYS A 11 4.62 1.21 10.06
C LYS A 11 3.84 2.51 9.84
N ILE A 12 3.63 3.26 10.91
CA ILE A 12 3.01 4.59 10.89
C ILE A 12 3.94 5.56 11.61
N ASP A 13 4.34 6.62 10.91
CA ASP A 13 5.08 7.74 11.48
C ASP A 13 4.13 8.92 11.67
N PHE A 14 3.72 9.20 12.92
CA PHE A 14 2.88 10.34 13.27
C PHE A 14 3.72 11.62 13.33
N LYS A 15 3.37 12.63 12.53
CA LYS A 15 4.15 13.87 12.37
C LYS A 15 3.51 15.07 13.03
N ALA A 16 2.17 15.13 13.04
CA ALA A 16 1.41 16.21 13.65
C ALA A 16 0.03 15.69 14.12
N PRO A 17 -0.61 16.37 15.10
CA PRO A 17 -1.98 16.05 15.47
C PRO A 17 -2.94 16.23 14.29
N ALA A 18 -3.80 15.25 14.04
CA ALA A 18 -4.84 15.35 13.03
C ALA A 18 -6.13 15.88 13.68
N MET A 19 -6.45 17.15 13.39
CA MET A 19 -7.57 17.87 14.02
C MET A 19 -8.78 18.03 13.08
N THR A 20 -8.64 17.66 11.82
CA THR A 20 -9.69 17.70 10.80
C THR A 20 -9.68 16.41 9.98
N ASP A 21 -10.61 16.29 9.02
CA ASP A 21 -10.68 15.14 8.13
C ASP A 21 -9.35 14.89 7.41
N ILE A 22 -9.00 13.61 7.26
CA ILE A 22 -7.73 13.15 6.71
C ILE A 22 -7.98 12.43 5.39
N THR A 23 -7.18 12.76 4.37
CA THR A 23 -7.06 11.96 3.14
C THR A 23 -5.74 11.20 3.13
N ALA A 24 -5.80 9.88 2.94
CA ALA A 24 -4.64 9.03 2.75
C ALA A 24 -4.47 8.72 1.26
N THR A 25 -3.30 9.03 0.71
CA THR A 25 -3.05 8.85 -0.72
C THR A 25 -1.83 7.95 -0.95
N ALA A 26 -1.99 6.97 -1.83
CA ALA A 26 -0.97 6.01 -2.25
C ALA A 26 -1.09 5.77 -3.76
N TYR A 27 0.04 5.50 -4.41
CA TYR A 27 0.11 5.33 -5.87
C TYR A 27 0.95 4.11 -6.23
N PHE A 28 0.52 3.41 -7.29
CA PHE A 28 1.38 2.51 -8.06
C PHE A 28 1.75 3.19 -9.37
N SER A 29 3.01 3.07 -9.79
CA SER A 29 3.38 3.41 -11.16
C SER A 29 2.87 2.35 -12.13
N ALA A 30 2.79 2.71 -13.41
CA ALA A 30 2.38 1.78 -14.45
C ALA A 30 3.35 0.57 -14.54
N GLU A 31 4.65 0.84 -14.38
CA GLU A 31 5.71 -0.18 -14.40
C GLU A 31 5.55 -1.16 -13.22
N GLN A 32 5.27 -0.65 -12.02
CA GLN A 32 5.02 -1.49 -10.84
C GLN A 32 3.81 -2.40 -11.04
N ALA A 33 2.74 -1.88 -11.62
CA ALA A 33 1.54 -2.68 -11.91
C ALA A 33 1.83 -3.77 -12.95
N LEU A 34 2.58 -3.46 -14.01
CA LEU A 34 2.98 -4.42 -15.04
C LEU A 34 3.85 -5.54 -14.46
N GLU A 35 4.87 -5.18 -13.68
CA GLU A 35 5.78 -6.13 -13.03
C GLU A 35 5.02 -7.06 -12.06
N MET A 36 4.19 -6.48 -11.20
CA MET A 36 3.38 -7.21 -10.23
C MET A 36 2.47 -8.24 -10.93
N ASN A 37 1.76 -7.83 -11.98
CA ASN A 37 0.86 -8.71 -12.72
C ASN A 37 1.62 -9.86 -13.41
N ALA A 38 2.76 -9.57 -14.04
CA ALA A 38 3.58 -10.59 -14.67
C ALA A 38 4.08 -11.63 -13.67
N LYS A 39 4.58 -11.19 -12.50
CA LYS A 39 5.09 -12.09 -11.46
C LYS A 39 3.99 -12.92 -10.79
N LEU A 40 2.81 -12.35 -10.60
CA LEU A 40 1.66 -13.09 -10.07
C LEU A 40 1.19 -14.18 -11.02
N GLU A 41 1.22 -13.92 -12.32
CA GLU A 41 0.85 -14.93 -13.32
C GLU A 41 1.88 -16.07 -13.38
N GLU A 42 3.17 -15.74 -13.30
CA GLU A 42 4.27 -16.71 -13.32
C GLU A 42 4.31 -17.59 -12.06
N THR A 43 4.16 -16.99 -10.88
CA THR A 43 4.52 -17.64 -9.60
C THR A 43 3.37 -17.77 -8.61
N GLY A 44 2.24 -17.10 -8.85
CA GLY A 44 1.13 -17.01 -7.91
C GLY A 44 1.42 -16.18 -6.66
N ARG A 45 2.58 -15.50 -6.57
CA ARG A 45 2.97 -14.69 -5.41
C ARG A 45 3.72 -13.42 -5.79
N TYR A 46 3.50 -12.36 -5.04
CA TYR A 46 4.27 -11.12 -5.16
C TYR A 46 4.29 -10.37 -3.83
N ASP A 47 5.45 -9.86 -3.43
CA ASP A 47 5.62 -9.06 -2.22
C ASP A 47 5.97 -7.64 -2.61
N PHE A 48 5.34 -6.66 -1.97
CA PHE A 48 5.60 -5.25 -2.22
C PHE A 48 5.43 -4.41 -0.97
N GLN A 49 5.99 -3.21 -0.99
CA GLN A 49 5.73 -2.18 0.00
C GLN A 49 4.99 -1.01 -0.64
N GLN A 50 4.05 -0.43 0.10
CA GLN A 50 3.30 0.73 -0.34
C GLN A 50 3.42 1.85 0.69
N LYS A 51 3.89 3.00 0.23
CA LYS A 51 3.86 4.25 1.01
C LYS A 51 2.50 4.93 0.81
N ALA A 52 1.93 5.45 1.90
CA ALA A 52 0.85 6.42 1.85
C ALA A 52 1.21 7.70 2.61
N VAL A 53 0.73 8.84 2.12
CA VAL A 53 0.85 10.14 2.78
C VAL A 53 -0.53 10.56 3.25
N LEU A 54 -0.65 10.92 4.52
CA LEU A 54 -1.90 11.35 5.14
C LEU A 54 -1.86 12.86 5.34
N THR A 55 -2.79 13.55 4.70
CA THR A 55 -2.91 15.02 4.76
C THR A 55 -4.26 15.44 5.34
N ASP A 56 -4.26 16.44 6.20
CA ASP A 56 -5.48 17.08 6.69
C ASP A 56 -6.09 18.03 5.65
N THR A 57 -7.24 18.63 5.96
CA THR A 57 -7.93 19.60 5.09
C THR A 57 -7.14 20.88 4.83
N ASN A 58 -6.11 21.17 5.64
CA ASN A 58 -5.25 22.35 5.51
C ASN A 58 -3.98 22.04 4.68
N GLY A 59 -3.83 20.79 4.21
CA GLY A 59 -2.65 20.33 3.47
C GLY A 59 -1.48 19.92 4.38
N THR A 60 -1.67 19.86 5.70
CA THR A 60 -0.65 19.43 6.65
C THR A 60 -0.47 17.92 6.56
N VAL A 61 0.77 17.45 6.37
CA VAL A 61 1.09 16.02 6.47
C VAL A 61 1.09 15.62 7.94
N VAL A 62 0.05 14.91 8.36
CA VAL A 62 -0.15 14.49 9.75
C VAL A 62 0.49 13.13 10.04
N ALA A 63 0.61 12.26 9.02
CA ALA A 63 1.29 10.98 9.14
C ALA A 63 1.80 10.48 7.78
N GLU A 64 2.74 9.54 7.83
CA GLU A 64 3.10 8.69 6.69
C GLU A 64 3.02 7.24 7.11
N THR A 65 2.65 6.36 6.17
CA THR A 65 2.68 4.91 6.39
C THR A 65 3.60 4.23 5.39
N LEU A 66 4.19 3.12 5.84
CA LEU A 66 4.82 2.13 4.97
C LEU A 66 4.23 0.77 5.33
N GLY A 67 3.38 0.25 4.46
CA GLY A 67 2.80 -1.08 4.62
C GLY A 67 3.53 -2.09 3.74
N SER A 68 3.81 -3.26 4.30
CA SER A 68 4.32 -4.41 3.54
C SER A 68 3.20 -5.40 3.27
N TYR A 69 3.07 -5.79 2.01
CA TYR A 69 1.99 -6.63 1.52
C TYR A 69 2.55 -7.88 0.85
N ALA A 70 1.73 -8.92 0.84
CA ALA A 70 1.95 -10.18 0.16
C ALA A 70 0.68 -10.52 -0.63
N LEU A 71 0.78 -10.56 -1.96
CA LEU A 71 -0.25 -11.10 -2.83
C LEU A 71 -0.01 -12.59 -3.01
N ARG A 72 -1.04 -13.40 -2.80
CA ARG A 72 -0.97 -14.86 -2.88
C ARG A 72 -2.16 -15.41 -3.65
N ASN A 73 -1.95 -16.48 -4.41
CA ASN A 73 -3.01 -17.32 -4.92
C ASN A 73 -3.24 -18.48 -3.94
N PHE A 74 -4.37 -18.47 -3.23
CA PHE A 74 -4.77 -19.55 -2.31
C PHE A 74 -5.68 -20.60 -2.95
N MET A 75 -5.95 -20.50 -4.26
CA MET A 75 -6.80 -21.45 -4.99
C MET A 75 -6.00 -22.57 -5.69
N GLY A 76 -4.75 -22.79 -5.24
CA GLY A 76 -3.90 -23.89 -5.71
C GLY A 76 -4.17 -25.18 -4.96
#